data_AF-A0A6C1MYQ0-F1
#
_entry.id   AF-A0A6C1MYQ0-F1
#
_cell.length_a   1.000
_cell.length_b   1.000
_cell.length_c   1.000
_cell.angle_alpha   90.00
_cell.angle_beta   90.00
_cell.angle_gamma   90.00
#
_symmetry.space_group_name_H-M   'P 1'
#
loop_
_entity.id
_entity.type
_entity.pdbx_description
1 polymer ?
#
loop_
_entity_poly.entity_id
_entity_poly.type
_entity_poly.pdbx_seq_one_letter_code
_entity_poly.pdbx_strand_id
1 'polypeptide(L)'
;RAANTLPQPLATHDLKRVVLLSRLGFPPQEGEQVAETLTGTLLYLQAKRAAETETSGDASLASAESRFATAVALQDQFFGKNQAHKLFSHRRQLEGYLLERRQIQTNPELSEQQRQQALADASQRFKATRDAEATP
;
A
#
# COMPACT_ATOMS: atom_id res chain seq x y z
N ARG A 1 -8.11 -13.02 2.36
CA ARG A 1 -7.47 -13.98 3.30
C ARG A 1 -6.86 -15.19 2.57
N ALA A 2 -7.50 -15.77 1.54
CA ALA A 2 -6.95 -16.92 0.79
C ALA A 2 -5.65 -16.65 -0.02
N ALA A 3 -5.47 -15.46 -0.60
CA ALA A 3 -4.24 -15.14 -1.35
C ALA A 3 -2.96 -15.10 -0.48
N ASN A 4 -3.11 -14.87 0.84
CA ASN A 4 -1.97 -14.79 1.77
C ASN A 4 -1.45 -16.17 2.21
N THR A 5 -2.22 -17.23 1.98
CA THR A 5 -1.86 -18.62 2.33
C THR A 5 -1.26 -19.38 1.16
N LEU A 6 -1.14 -18.75 -0.01
CA LEU A 6 -0.52 -19.37 -1.18
C LEU A 6 1.00 -19.52 -0.96
N PRO A 7 1.59 -20.65 -1.38
CA PRO A 7 3.05 -20.80 -1.36
C PRO A 7 3.66 -19.72 -2.25
N GLN A 8 4.69 -19.03 -1.75
CA GLN A 8 5.40 -17.99 -2.51
C GLN A 8 6.90 -18.29 -2.54
N PRO A 9 7.59 -18.06 -3.67
CA PRO A 9 7.05 -17.49 -4.92
C PRO A 9 6.13 -18.48 -5.64
N LEU A 10 5.01 -17.98 -6.19
CA LEU A 10 4.17 -18.80 -7.07
C LEU A 10 4.92 -18.98 -8.37
N ALA A 11 5.08 -20.21 -8.81
CA ALA A 11 5.63 -20.46 -10.13
C ALA A 11 4.66 -19.95 -11.20
N THR A 12 5.19 -19.62 -12.38
CA THR A 12 4.40 -19.09 -13.51
C THR A 12 3.21 -19.98 -13.86
N HIS A 13 3.32 -21.30 -13.66
CA HIS A 13 2.24 -22.25 -13.92
C HIS A 13 1.10 -22.14 -12.89
N ASP A 14 1.41 -21.87 -11.62
CA ASP A 14 0.42 -21.65 -10.57
C ASP A 14 -0.37 -20.37 -10.81
N LEU A 15 0.33 -19.28 -11.20
CA LEU A 15 -0.31 -18.01 -11.57
C LEU A 15 -1.29 -18.22 -12.74
N LYS A 16 -0.84 -18.87 -13.82
CA LYS A 16 -1.70 -19.18 -14.98
C LYS A 16 -2.92 -20.02 -14.59
N ARG A 17 -2.75 -20.99 -13.69
CA ARG A 17 -3.84 -21.85 -13.22
C ARG A 17 -4.87 -21.06 -12.41
N VAL A 18 -4.42 -20.18 -11.52
CA VAL A 18 -5.32 -19.31 -10.74
C VAL A 18 -6.11 -18.37 -11.64
N VAL A 19 -5.47 -17.78 -12.66
CA VAL A 19 -6.13 -16.94 -13.69
C VAL A 19 -7.18 -17.73 -14.47
N LEU A 20 -6.84 -18.93 -14.92
CA LEU A 20 -7.77 -19.77 -15.67
C LEU A 20 -9.00 -20.13 -14.82
N LEU A 21 -8.80 -20.54 -13.57
CA LEU A 21 -9.89 -20.92 -12.67
C LEU A 21 -10.77 -19.73 -12.31
N SER A 22 -10.20 -18.53 -12.16
CA SER A 22 -10.98 -17.32 -11.91
C SER A 22 -11.82 -16.91 -13.13
N ARG A 23 -11.33 -17.09 -14.36
CA ARG A 23 -12.15 -16.89 -15.56
C ARG A 23 -13.30 -17.89 -15.70
N LEU A 24 -13.08 -19.15 -15.31
CA LEU A 24 -14.08 -20.21 -15.43
C LEU A 24 -15.17 -20.15 -14.35
N GLY A 25 -14.88 -19.52 -13.21
CA GLY A 25 -15.80 -19.44 -12.07
C GLY A 25 -16.81 -18.30 -12.12
N PHE A 26 -16.71 -17.40 -13.10
CA PHE A 26 -17.52 -16.18 -13.20
C PHE A 26 -18.01 -15.95 -14.64
N PRO A 27 -19.08 -15.15 -14.85
CA PRO A 27 -19.48 -14.77 -16.19
C PRO A 27 -18.36 -14.01 -16.92
N PRO A 28 -18.33 -13.98 -18.27
CA PRO A 28 -17.13 -13.65 -19.03
C PRO A 28 -16.48 -12.29 -18.72
N GLN A 29 -17.26 -11.24 -18.49
CA GLN A 29 -16.72 -9.90 -18.22
C GLN A 29 -16.19 -9.78 -16.78
N GLU A 30 -16.93 -10.33 -15.82
CA GLU A 30 -16.58 -10.36 -14.41
C GLU A 30 -15.38 -11.28 -14.16
N GLY A 31 -15.34 -12.42 -14.85
CA GLY A 31 -14.24 -13.38 -14.78
C GLY A 31 -12.91 -12.77 -15.27
N GLU A 32 -12.94 -11.91 -16.29
CA GLU A 32 -11.76 -11.19 -16.74
C GLU A 32 -11.29 -10.17 -15.69
N GLN A 33 -12.20 -9.35 -15.15
CA GLN A 33 -11.87 -8.37 -14.11
C GLN A 33 -11.31 -9.00 -12.83
N VAL A 34 -11.90 -10.13 -12.41
CA VAL A 34 -11.43 -10.89 -11.25
C VAL A 34 -10.05 -11.47 -11.53
N ALA A 35 -9.83 -12.02 -12.72
CA ALA A 35 -8.55 -12.59 -13.11
C ALA A 35 -7.42 -11.53 -13.15
N GLU A 36 -7.69 -10.36 -13.71
CA GLU A 36 -6.76 -9.22 -13.73
C GLU A 36 -6.40 -8.76 -12.30
N THR A 37 -7.42 -8.50 -11.48
CA THR A 37 -7.24 -8.04 -10.09
C THR A 37 -6.46 -9.06 -9.25
N LEU A 38 -6.76 -10.35 -9.42
CA LEU A 38 -6.11 -11.42 -8.70
C LEU A 38 -4.65 -11.57 -9.15
N THR A 39 -4.37 -11.49 -10.46
CA THR A 39 -3.00 -11.51 -10.99
C THR A 39 -2.17 -10.37 -10.42
N GLY A 40 -2.69 -9.14 -10.50
CA GLY A 40 -2.02 -7.96 -9.92
C GLY A 40 -1.75 -8.13 -8.42
N THR A 41 -2.70 -8.70 -7.68
CA THR A 41 -2.54 -8.99 -6.25
C THR A 41 -1.43 -9.99 -5.96
N LEU A 42 -1.36 -11.08 -6.72
CA LEU A 42 -0.35 -12.12 -6.49
C LEU A 42 1.05 -11.61 -6.82
N LEU A 43 1.21 -10.88 -7.93
CA LEU A 43 2.49 -10.28 -8.32
C LEU A 43 2.92 -9.20 -7.32
N TYR A 44 1.98 -8.34 -6.89
CA TYR A 44 2.23 -7.36 -5.84
C TYR A 44 2.74 -8.00 -4.55
N LEU A 45 2.10 -9.07 -4.07
CA LEU A 45 2.51 -9.74 -2.83
C LEU A 45 3.92 -10.33 -2.94
N GLN A 46 4.29 -10.89 -4.09
CA GLN A 46 5.65 -11.40 -4.31
C GLN A 46 6.68 -10.27 -4.28
N ALA A 47 6.44 -9.20 -5.04
CA ALA A 47 7.36 -8.06 -5.10
C ALA A 47 7.49 -7.36 -3.73
N LYS A 48 6.38 -7.24 -3.00
CA LYS A 48 6.36 -6.69 -1.64
C LYS A 48 7.25 -7.50 -0.70
N ARG A 49 7.17 -8.84 -0.71
CA ARG A 49 8.01 -9.69 0.16
C ARG A 49 9.49 -9.60 -0.21
N ALA A 50 9.81 -9.54 -1.51
CA ALA A 50 11.18 -9.34 -1.96
C ALA A 50 11.75 -8.02 -1.41
N ALA A 51 11.00 -6.91 -1.55
CA ALA A 51 11.39 -5.61 -1.01
C ALA A 51 11.49 -5.59 0.53
N GLU A 52 10.61 -6.31 1.23
CA GLU A 52 10.65 -6.44 2.70
C GLU A 52 11.89 -7.22 3.16
N THR A 53 12.33 -8.23 2.39
CA THR A 53 13.52 -9.03 2.71
C THR A 53 14.80 -8.20 2.57
N GLU A 54 14.88 -7.33 1.56
CA GLU A 54 16.01 -6.43 1.33
C GLU A 54 16.14 -5.32 2.38
N THR A 55 15.02 -4.94 3.02
CA THR A 55 14.96 -3.83 3.99
C THR A 55 14.85 -4.30 5.45
N SER A 56 14.96 -5.61 5.70
CA SER A 56 14.90 -6.18 7.05
C SER A 56 16.07 -5.68 7.91
N GLY A 57 15.78 -4.93 8.98
CA GLY A 57 16.75 -4.65 10.05
C GLY A 57 16.92 -3.17 10.44
N ASP A 58 16.52 -2.23 9.58
CA ASP A 58 16.61 -0.80 9.91
C ASP A 58 15.25 -0.21 10.33
N ALA A 59 15.17 0.24 11.59
CA ALA A 59 13.99 0.89 12.18
C ALA A 59 14.04 2.43 12.12
N SER A 60 15.03 3.00 11.43
CA SER A 60 15.17 4.44 11.22
C SER A 60 13.94 5.04 10.51
N LEU A 61 13.74 6.35 10.69
CA LEU A 61 12.71 7.08 9.98
C LEU A 61 12.93 7.02 8.46
N ALA A 62 14.16 7.21 7.99
CA ALA A 62 14.51 7.13 6.57
C ALA A 62 14.19 5.75 5.96
N SER A 63 14.48 4.66 6.67
CA SER A 63 14.08 3.31 6.24
C SER A 63 12.55 3.16 6.18
N ALA A 64 11.82 3.73 7.14
CA ALA A 64 10.35 3.67 7.14
C ALA A 64 9.75 4.47 5.96
N GLU A 65 10.30 5.65 5.64
CA GLU A 65 9.92 6.45 4.48
C GLU A 65 10.22 5.75 3.17
N SER A 66 11.40 5.15 3.04
CA SER A 66 11.80 4.38 1.86
C SER A 66 10.89 3.17 1.62
N ARG A 67 10.55 2.42 2.70
CA ARG A 67 9.60 1.30 2.62
C ARG A 67 8.20 1.76 2.21
N PHE A 68 7.74 2.89 2.73
CA PHE A 68 6.45 3.47 2.34
C PHE A 68 6.44 3.87 0.86
N ALA A 69 7.47 4.59 0.39
CA ALA A 69 7.60 4.97 -1.01
C ALA A 69 7.66 3.75 -1.95
N THR A 70 8.41 2.71 -1.56
CA THR A 70 8.49 1.44 -2.30
C THR A 70 7.14 0.75 -2.35
N ALA A 71 6.40 0.70 -1.23
CA ALA A 71 5.07 0.10 -1.18
C ALA A 71 4.08 0.83 -2.11
N VAL A 72 4.10 2.16 -2.14
CA VAL A 72 3.27 2.97 -3.05
C VAL A 72 3.63 2.69 -4.51
N ALA A 73 4.92 2.66 -4.84
CA ALA A 73 5.40 2.39 -6.19
C ALA A 73 4.97 1.01 -6.70
N LEU A 74 5.12 -0.04 -5.88
CA LEU A 74 4.69 -1.40 -6.22
C LEU A 74 3.18 -1.48 -6.44
N GLN A 75 2.39 -0.85 -5.57
CA GLN A 75 0.94 -0.82 -5.73
C GLN A 75 0.55 -0.11 -7.04
N ASP A 76 1.16 1.04 -7.36
CA ASP A 76 0.88 1.75 -8.61
C ASP A 76 1.33 0.95 -9.85
N GLN A 77 2.44 0.22 -9.75
CA GLN A 77 2.97 -0.62 -10.82
C GLN A 77 2.03 -1.79 -11.15
N PHE A 78 1.51 -2.50 -10.15
CA PHE A 78 0.74 -3.74 -10.36
C PHE A 78 -0.76 -3.52 -10.55
N PHE A 79 -1.31 -2.39 -10.07
CA PHE A 79 -2.74 -2.10 -10.19
C PHE A 79 -3.02 -0.88 -11.07
N GLY A 80 -2.02 -0.05 -11.38
CA GLY A 80 -2.23 1.27 -11.96
C GLY A 80 -2.77 2.27 -10.93
N LYS A 81 -2.52 3.57 -11.15
CA LYS A 81 -2.83 4.64 -10.17
C LYS A 81 -4.28 4.66 -9.70
N ASN A 82 -5.24 4.48 -10.62
CA ASN A 82 -6.67 4.57 -10.29
C ASN A 82 -7.12 3.41 -9.40
N GLN A 83 -6.77 2.18 -9.75
CA GLN A 83 -7.15 1.01 -8.96
C GLN A 83 -6.36 0.94 -7.67
N ALA A 84 -5.07 1.31 -7.69
CA ALA A 84 -4.25 1.41 -6.50
C ALA A 84 -4.83 2.44 -5.51
N HIS A 85 -5.31 3.59 -6.00
CA HIS A 85 -6.00 4.56 -5.17
C HIS A 85 -7.23 3.95 -4.49
N LYS A 86 -8.14 3.30 -5.25
CA LYS A 86 -9.33 2.64 -4.68
C LYS A 86 -9.01 1.57 -3.63
N LEU A 87 -7.92 0.82 -3.84
CA LEU A 87 -7.56 -0.30 -2.97
C LEU A 87 -6.76 0.13 -1.73
N PHE A 88 -5.98 1.20 -1.83
CA PHE A 88 -4.96 1.53 -0.83
C PHE A 88 -5.01 2.97 -0.31
N SER A 89 -5.91 3.85 -0.76
CA SER A 89 -5.93 5.27 -0.36
C SER A 89 -5.93 5.45 1.16
N HIS A 90 -6.86 4.81 1.85
CA HIS A 90 -7.00 4.90 3.29
C HIS A 90 -5.73 4.48 4.02
N ARG A 91 -5.13 3.36 3.59
CA ARG A 91 -3.90 2.85 4.19
C ARG A 91 -2.71 3.78 3.91
N ARG A 92 -2.58 4.27 2.68
CA ARG A 92 -1.52 5.21 2.28
C ARG A 92 -1.59 6.49 3.09
N GLN A 93 -2.78 7.04 3.27
CA GLN A 93 -3.01 8.25 4.05
C GLN A 93 -2.63 8.05 5.51
N LEU A 94 -3.06 6.94 6.13
CA LEU A 94 -2.74 6.64 7.52
C LEU A 94 -1.24 6.45 7.72
N GLU A 95 -0.58 5.64 6.89
CA GLU A 95 0.87 5.41 7.00
C GLU A 95 1.66 6.70 6.76
N GLY A 96 1.30 7.48 5.72
CA GLY A 96 1.92 8.77 5.45
C GLY A 96 1.77 9.76 6.61
N TYR A 97 0.57 9.84 7.20
CA TYR A 97 0.32 10.67 8.39
C TYR A 97 1.16 10.24 9.59
N LEU A 98 1.30 8.94 9.84
CA LEU A 98 2.11 8.43 10.95
C LEU A 98 3.61 8.72 10.74
N LEU A 99 4.11 8.63 9.51
CA LEU A 99 5.48 9.01 9.16
C LEU A 99 5.72 10.50 9.37
N GLU A 100 4.83 11.34 8.88
CA GLU A 100 4.90 12.79 9.06
C GLU A 100 4.93 13.18 10.54
N ARG A 101 4.06 12.57 11.35
CA ARG A 101 4.08 12.80 12.81
C ARG A 101 5.39 12.41 13.45
N ARG A 102 5.96 11.26 13.06
CA ARG A 102 7.26 10.80 13.57
C ARG A 102 8.34 11.79 13.19
N GLN A 103 8.37 12.26 11.94
CA GLN A 103 9.30 13.27 11.45
C GLN A 103 9.22 14.56 12.26
N ILE A 104 8.01 15.09 12.51
CA ILE A 104 7.79 16.28 13.33
C ILE A 104 8.30 16.07 14.77
N GLN A 105 8.02 14.89 15.35
CA GLN A 105 8.44 14.58 16.72
C GLN A 105 9.95 14.47 16.88
N THR A 106 10.64 13.90 15.89
CA THR A 106 12.09 13.70 15.93
C THR A 106 12.89 14.88 15.38
N ASN A 107 12.24 15.94 14.88
CA ASN A 107 12.93 17.09 14.32
C ASN A 107 13.59 17.93 15.44
N PRO A 108 14.94 18.03 15.48
CA PRO A 108 15.65 18.82 16.48
C PRO A 108 15.56 20.34 16.22
N GLU A 109 15.20 20.77 15.02
CA GLU A 109 15.10 22.18 14.64
C GLU A 109 13.81 22.84 15.13
N LEU A 110 12.82 22.05 15.56
CA LEU A 110 11.55 22.57 16.07
C LEU A 110 11.60 22.82 17.57
N SER A 111 11.21 24.03 17.96
CA SER A 111 10.83 24.31 19.35
C SER A 111 9.60 23.50 19.74
N GLU A 112 9.34 23.38 21.05
CA GLU A 112 8.16 22.65 21.53
C GLU A 112 6.85 23.24 20.98
N GLN A 113 6.74 24.57 20.95
CA GLN A 113 5.57 25.26 20.42
C GLN A 113 5.41 25.03 18.91
N GLN A 114 6.49 25.10 18.14
CA GLN A 114 6.47 24.82 16.70
C GLN A 114 6.08 23.36 16.43
N ARG A 115 6.57 22.41 17.24
CA ARG A 115 6.24 20.99 17.14
C ARG A 115 4.75 20.75 17.42
N GLN A 116 4.20 21.36 18.46
CA GLN A 116 2.76 21.26 18.77
C GLN A 116 1.90 21.79 17.63
N GLN A 117 2.26 22.95 17.07
CA GLN A 117 1.55 23.53 15.93
C GLN A 117 1.62 22.61 14.70
N ALA A 118 2.81 22.14 14.33
CA ALA A 118 2.98 21.25 13.18
C ALA A 118 2.20 19.94 13.33
N LEU A 119 2.13 19.37 14.54
CA LEU A 119 1.32 18.18 14.83
C LEU A 119 -0.18 18.47 14.70
N ALA A 120 -0.64 19.64 15.14
CA ALA A 120 -2.03 20.06 14.99
C ALA A 120 -2.40 20.20 13.50
N ASP A 121 -1.54 20.83 12.71
CA ASP A 121 -1.73 21.02 11.28
C ASP A 121 -1.74 19.69 10.51
N ALA A 122 -0.84 18.76 10.85
CA ALA A 122 -0.82 17.41 10.28
C ALA A 122 -2.11 16.64 10.58
N SER A 123 -2.61 16.75 11.82
CA SER A 123 -3.87 16.12 12.23
C SER A 123 -5.08 16.71 11.49
N GLN A 124 -5.12 18.03 11.30
CA GLN A 124 -6.18 18.70 10.53
C GLN A 124 -6.17 18.28 9.07
N ARG A 125 -4.99 18.25 8.42
CA ARG A 125 -4.85 17.77 7.03
C ARG A 125 -5.33 16.33 6.89
N PHE A 126 -4.90 15.43 7.78
CA PHE A 126 -5.34 14.02 7.74
C PHE A 126 -6.87 13.89 7.87
N LYS A 127 -7.51 14.65 8.76
CA LYS A 127 -8.98 14.68 8.90
C LYS A 127 -9.64 15.19 7.62
N ALA A 128 -9.18 16.31 7.07
CA ALA A 128 -9.74 16.89 5.86
C ALA A 128 -9.68 15.93 4.67
N THR A 129 -8.55 15.24 4.47
CA THR A 129 -8.42 14.27 3.37
C THR A 129 -9.31 13.04 3.59
N ARG A 130 -9.42 12.55 4.84
CA ARG A 130 -10.31 11.44 5.18
C ARG A 130 -11.78 11.77 4.93
N ASP A 131 -12.20 12.97 5.30
CA ASP A 131 -13.59 13.41 5.16
C ASP A 131 -13.94 13.69 3.68
N ALA A 132 -12.96 14.14 2.87
CA ALA A 132 -13.11 14.26 1.41
C ALA A 132 -13.29 12.91 0.72
N GLU A 133 -12.59 11.84 1.15
CA GLU A 133 -12.78 10.48 0.59
C GLU A 133 -14.07 9.80 1.06
N ALA A 134 -14.71 10.31 2.13
CA ALA A 134 -16.00 9.79 2.63
C ALA A 134 -17.22 10.38 1.89
N THR A 135 -17.01 11.34 0.99
CA THR A 135 -18.08 11.99 0.23
C THR A 135 -18.14 11.39 -1.18
N PRO A 136 -19.23 10.69 -1.56
CA PRO A 136 -19.35 9.98 -2.84
C PRO A 136 -19.46 10.89 -4.06
#